data_AF-A0A7C4DQ93-F1
#
_entry.id   AF-A0A7C4DQ93-F1
#
_cell.length_a   1.000
_cell.length_b   1.000
_cell.length_c   1.000
_cell.angle_alpha   90.00
_cell.angle_beta   90.00
_cell.angle_gamma   90.00
#
_symmetry.space_group_name_H-M   'P 1'
#
loop_
_entity.id
_entity.type
_entity.pdbx_description
1 polymer ?
#
loop_
_entity_poly.entity_id
_entity_poly.type
_entity_poly.pdbx_seq_one_letter_code
_entity_poly.pdbx_strand_id
1 'polypeptide(L)'
;MHYPILIKQGSKYYHYLYSWRCMLVKVRFMWLNLSLLVDAVRVAATLLALGVLSIEDLRTRELSARIVHAYLAVTTALFIVSFITGSGSFTLLVVYAAFSLLVSAGLFTSLYKLGLVGDGDVYVAIALGLALFYPSIYRFTLPLEGMLPPSLVAIFYAALTSMFLMLVNAVRVLAKYRGVLSALSTKYKIILPFVSRPVKLREYLNGVLKHHFPVQEFTVSGTEVLVRYRLLARIDEDQASVLRKLVDQGVLSEETYIWVSPGIPFIFHLFLGVLLLLVLGDVPLVHLLMKLFSRP
;
A
#
# COMPACT_ATOMS: atom_id res chain seq x y z
N MET A 1 -9.19 78.44 -35.35
CA MET A 1 -7.86 78.22 -34.75
C MET A 1 -7.73 76.76 -34.38
N HIS A 2 -6.80 76.08 -35.04
CA HIS A 2 -6.46 74.67 -34.84
C HIS A 2 -5.69 74.48 -33.53
N TYR A 3 -6.05 73.45 -32.75
CA TYR A 3 -5.16 72.83 -31.76
C TYR A 3 -4.79 71.42 -32.25
N PRO A 4 -3.51 71.13 -32.52
CA PRO A 4 -3.06 69.79 -32.90
C PRO A 4 -2.50 69.00 -31.70
N ILE A 5 -2.82 67.71 -31.68
CA ILE A 5 -1.93 66.57 -31.36
C ILE A 5 -1.39 66.48 -29.92
N LEU A 6 -2.10 65.70 -29.09
CA LEU A 6 -1.53 64.95 -27.95
C LEU A 6 -2.08 63.52 -27.94
N ILE A 7 -1.90 62.79 -29.06
CA ILE A 7 -2.12 61.34 -29.10
C ILE A 7 -0.94 60.70 -29.84
N LYS A 8 0.23 60.67 -29.21
CA LYS A 8 1.38 59.92 -29.75
C LYS A 8 2.36 59.45 -28.68
N GLN A 9 1.86 58.98 -27.52
CA GLN A 9 2.67 58.20 -26.57
C GLN A 9 1.99 56.93 -26.02
N GLY A 10 0.72 56.66 -26.33
CA GLY A 10 0.04 55.44 -25.85
C GLY A 10 0.44 54.15 -26.58
N SER A 11 0.85 54.22 -27.86
CA SER A 11 1.01 53.02 -28.71
C SER A 11 2.18 52.10 -28.31
N LYS A 12 3.29 52.65 -27.77
CA LYS A 12 4.44 51.82 -27.35
C LYS A 12 4.16 51.00 -26.08
N TYR A 13 3.38 51.53 -25.14
CA TYR A 13 3.05 50.83 -23.89
C TYR A 13 2.11 49.63 -24.12
N TYR A 14 1.16 49.72 -25.05
CA TYR A 14 0.27 48.60 -25.37
C TYR A 14 0.99 47.42 -26.02
N HIS A 15 2.03 47.68 -26.83
CA HIS A 15 2.81 46.61 -27.46
C HIS A 15 3.69 45.84 -26.46
N TYR A 16 4.25 46.53 -25.46
CA TYR A 16 4.96 45.87 -24.37
C TYR A 16 4.00 45.04 -23.51
N LEU A 17 2.87 45.60 -23.08
CA LEU A 17 1.89 44.88 -22.24
C LEU A 17 1.34 43.60 -22.91
N TYR A 18 1.13 43.60 -24.23
CA TYR A 18 0.76 42.40 -24.98
C TYR A 18 1.90 41.36 -25.04
N SER A 19 3.14 41.82 -25.23
CA SER A 19 4.33 40.95 -25.20
C SER A 19 4.51 40.25 -23.85
N TRP A 20 4.35 40.99 -22.74
CA TRP A 20 4.45 40.44 -21.39
C TRP A 20 3.31 39.45 -21.09
N ARG A 21 2.07 39.72 -21.51
CA ARG A 21 0.95 38.77 -21.38
C ARG A 21 1.17 37.50 -22.20
N CYS A 22 1.63 37.59 -23.45
CA CYS A 22 1.95 36.43 -24.26
C CYS A 22 3.11 35.62 -23.67
N MET A 23 4.13 36.27 -23.12
CA MET A 23 5.26 35.61 -22.46
C MET A 23 4.81 34.88 -21.18
N LEU A 24 3.98 35.51 -20.34
CA LEU A 24 3.41 34.89 -19.13
C LEU A 24 2.50 33.71 -19.45
N VAL A 25 1.70 33.78 -20.51
CA VAL A 25 0.87 32.65 -20.98
C VAL A 25 1.74 31.49 -21.45
N LYS A 26 2.80 31.78 -22.23
CA LYS A 26 3.72 30.76 -22.74
C LYS A 26 4.52 30.09 -21.61
N VAL A 27 4.97 30.87 -20.63
CA VAL A 27 5.64 30.36 -19.43
C VAL A 27 4.69 29.48 -18.63
N ARG A 28 3.47 29.96 -18.32
CA ARG A 28 2.47 29.17 -17.58
C ARG A 28 2.09 27.87 -18.30
N PHE A 29 1.96 27.90 -19.62
CA PHE A 29 1.72 26.71 -20.44
C PHE A 29 2.88 25.71 -20.36
N MET A 30 4.13 26.19 -20.39
CA MET A 30 5.30 25.33 -20.25
C MET A 30 5.36 24.63 -18.87
N TRP A 31 5.06 25.35 -17.78
CA TRP A 31 5.00 24.78 -16.43
C TRP A 31 3.86 23.78 -16.23
N LEU A 32 2.71 24.00 -16.86
CA LEU A 32 1.59 23.05 -16.87
C LEU A 32 1.95 21.73 -17.58
N ASN A 33 2.66 21.80 -18.70
CA ASN A 33 3.12 20.59 -19.41
C ASN A 33 4.20 19.84 -18.61
N LEU A 34 5.10 20.58 -17.95
CA LEU A 34 6.14 19.97 -17.12
C LEU A 34 5.56 19.27 -15.89
N SER A 35 4.63 19.91 -15.16
CA SER A 35 3.96 19.28 -14.01
C SER A 35 3.18 18.02 -14.39
N LEU A 36 2.48 18.05 -15.53
CA LEU A 36 1.79 16.86 -16.05
C LEU A 36 2.77 15.73 -16.38
N LEU A 37 3.89 16.05 -17.03
CA LEU A 37 4.94 15.07 -17.33
C LEU A 37 5.52 14.46 -16.04
N VAL A 38 5.80 15.28 -15.03
CA VAL A 38 6.30 14.82 -13.73
C VAL A 38 5.29 13.87 -13.08
N ASP A 39 4.01 14.21 -13.07
CA ASP A 39 2.98 13.34 -12.48
C ASP A 39 2.83 12.03 -13.27
N ALA A 40 2.91 12.06 -14.60
CA ALA A 40 2.90 10.85 -15.43
C ALA A 40 4.10 9.94 -15.14
N VAL A 41 5.30 10.52 -15.01
CA VAL A 41 6.53 9.79 -14.68
C VAL A 41 6.44 9.19 -13.27
N ARG A 42 5.82 9.89 -12.31
CA ARG A 42 5.60 9.37 -10.95
C ARG A 42 4.68 8.16 -10.96
N VAL A 43 3.54 8.25 -11.64
CA VAL A 43 2.60 7.13 -11.78
C VAL A 43 3.29 5.94 -12.46
N ALA A 44 4.01 6.18 -13.57
CA ALA A 44 4.73 5.13 -14.28
C ALA A 44 5.81 4.48 -13.41
N ALA A 45 6.61 5.27 -12.70
CA ALA A 45 7.64 4.77 -11.78
C ALA A 45 7.03 3.93 -10.66
N THR A 46 5.92 4.37 -10.07
CA THR A 46 5.18 3.60 -9.05
C THR A 46 4.64 2.29 -9.60
N LEU A 47 4.01 2.30 -10.77
CA LEU A 47 3.47 1.08 -11.39
C LEU A 47 4.58 0.07 -11.73
N LEU A 48 5.69 0.53 -12.29
CA LEU A 48 6.82 -0.33 -12.64
C LEU A 48 7.49 -0.91 -11.39
N ALA A 49 7.80 -0.07 -10.41
CA ALA A 49 8.46 -0.51 -9.18
C ALA A 49 7.57 -1.47 -8.39
N LEU A 50 6.31 -1.11 -8.13
CA LEU A 50 5.38 -1.98 -7.41
C LEU A 50 5.04 -3.24 -8.23
N GLY A 51 4.97 -3.16 -9.55
CA GLY A 51 4.78 -4.32 -10.41
C GLY A 51 5.90 -5.35 -10.21
N VAL A 52 7.16 -4.92 -10.29
CA VAL A 52 8.31 -5.82 -10.07
C VAL A 52 8.35 -6.32 -8.62
N LEU A 53 8.22 -5.43 -7.64
CA LEU A 53 8.23 -5.81 -6.23
C LEU A 53 7.06 -6.73 -5.84
N SER A 54 5.90 -6.59 -6.48
CA SER A 54 4.76 -7.50 -6.26
C SER A 54 5.06 -8.92 -6.72
N ILE A 55 5.83 -9.08 -7.80
CA ILE A 55 6.24 -10.40 -8.30
C ILE A 55 7.23 -11.03 -7.32
N GLU A 56 8.18 -10.25 -6.79
CA GLU A 56 9.11 -10.69 -5.75
C GLU A 56 8.36 -11.06 -4.46
N ASP A 57 7.45 -10.22 -3.99
CA ASP A 57 6.62 -10.45 -2.81
C ASP A 57 5.77 -11.74 -2.94
N LEU A 58 5.26 -12.05 -4.14
CA LEU A 58 4.55 -13.30 -4.38
C LEU A 58 5.46 -14.53 -4.41
N ARG A 59 6.69 -14.41 -4.93
CA ARG A 59 7.60 -15.54 -5.21
C ARG A 59 8.57 -15.83 -4.07
N THR A 60 9.32 -14.82 -3.64
CA THR A 60 10.44 -14.95 -2.70
C THR A 60 10.10 -14.47 -1.30
N ARG A 61 9.03 -13.67 -1.14
CA ARG A 61 8.63 -13.05 0.14
C ARG A 61 9.68 -12.12 0.75
N GLU A 62 10.66 -11.76 -0.06
CA GLU A 62 11.75 -10.86 0.28
C GLU A 62 11.84 -9.82 -0.83
N LEU A 63 11.89 -8.55 -0.45
CA LEU A 63 11.96 -7.44 -1.38
C LEU A 63 13.41 -7.14 -1.73
N SER A 64 13.72 -7.01 -3.01
CA SER A 64 15.05 -6.63 -3.46
C SER A 64 15.39 -5.22 -2.98
N ALA A 65 16.36 -5.13 -2.05
CA ALA A 65 16.83 -3.86 -1.52
C ALA A 65 17.22 -2.88 -2.63
N ARG A 66 17.83 -3.35 -3.72
CA ARG A 66 18.23 -2.49 -4.84
C ARG A 66 17.03 -1.79 -5.48
N ILE A 67 15.93 -2.52 -5.71
CA ILE A 67 14.74 -1.99 -6.36
C ILE A 67 13.99 -1.05 -5.41
N VAL A 68 13.87 -1.43 -4.14
CA VAL A 68 13.23 -0.59 -3.11
C VAL A 68 13.95 0.75 -2.96
N HIS A 69 15.28 0.75 -2.81
CA HIS A 69 16.06 1.98 -2.66
C HIS A 69 16.07 2.80 -3.96
N ALA A 70 16.11 2.16 -5.14
CA ALA A 70 15.99 2.86 -6.41
C ALA A 70 14.63 3.56 -6.54
N TYR A 71 13.54 2.86 -6.17
CA TYR A 71 12.20 3.44 -6.17
C TYR A 71 12.10 4.62 -5.21
N LEU A 72 12.63 4.50 -4.00
CA LEU A 72 12.68 5.58 -3.03
C LEU A 72 13.48 6.79 -3.55
N ALA A 73 14.65 6.57 -4.14
CA ALA A 73 15.48 7.63 -4.68
C ALA A 73 14.80 8.38 -5.84
N VAL A 74 14.21 7.64 -6.78
CA VAL A 74 13.49 8.22 -7.93
C VAL A 74 12.28 9.02 -7.46
N THR A 75 11.47 8.46 -6.56
CA THR A 75 10.26 9.15 -6.06
C THR A 75 10.60 10.39 -5.23
N THR A 76 11.71 10.35 -4.47
CA THR A 76 12.22 11.52 -3.73
C THR A 76 12.68 12.62 -4.69
N ALA A 77 13.42 12.29 -5.75
CA ALA A 77 13.83 13.26 -6.75
C ALA A 77 12.62 13.91 -7.44
N LEU A 78 11.65 13.09 -7.87
CA LEU A 78 10.42 13.57 -8.49
C LEU A 78 9.57 14.42 -7.53
N PHE A 79 9.53 14.06 -6.25
CA PHE A 79 8.87 14.85 -5.21
C PHE A 79 9.45 16.25 -5.10
N ILE A 80 10.79 16.38 -5.05
CA ILE A 80 11.47 17.68 -5.01
C ILE A 80 11.16 18.49 -6.26
N VAL A 81 11.21 17.87 -7.45
CA VAL A 81 10.86 18.52 -8.71
C VAL A 81 9.40 19.02 -8.67
N SER A 82 8.46 18.20 -8.19
CA SER A 82 7.05 18.61 -8.04
C SER A 82 6.85 19.81 -7.13
N PHE A 83 7.66 19.97 -6.08
CA PHE A 83 7.63 21.17 -5.22
C PHE A 83 8.11 22.43 -5.94
N ILE A 84 9.09 22.29 -6.83
CA ILE A 84 9.65 23.41 -7.61
C ILE A 84 8.71 23.78 -8.78
N THR A 85 8.13 22.79 -9.45
CA THR A 85 7.30 22.97 -10.65
C THR A 85 5.80 23.11 -10.35
N GLY A 86 5.39 22.91 -9.09
CA GLY A 86 4.00 22.81 -8.69
C GLY A 86 3.24 24.11 -8.93
N SER A 87 2.09 24.01 -9.62
CA SER A 87 1.21 25.16 -9.88
C SER A 87 0.22 25.44 -8.74
N GLY A 88 0.24 24.66 -7.66
CA GLY A 88 -0.64 24.79 -6.51
C GLY A 88 -0.10 25.74 -5.44
N SER A 89 -0.94 26.09 -4.46
CA SER A 89 -0.46 26.79 -3.26
C SER A 89 0.58 25.94 -2.53
N PHE A 90 1.74 26.54 -2.23
CA PHE A 90 2.81 25.87 -1.48
C PHE A 90 2.30 25.27 -0.17
N THR A 91 1.43 25.99 0.55
CA THR A 91 0.80 25.50 1.80
C THR A 91 0.01 24.22 1.56
N LEU A 92 -0.77 24.14 0.48
CA LEU A 92 -1.52 22.93 0.17
C LEU A 92 -0.58 21.76 -0.17
N LEU A 93 0.45 21.99 -0.98
CA LEU A 93 1.43 20.96 -1.30
C LEU A 93 2.07 20.38 -0.03
N VAL A 94 2.47 21.24 0.91
CA VAL A 94 3.04 20.83 2.20
C VAL A 94 2.04 20.02 3.03
N VAL A 95 0.78 20.47 3.14
CA VAL A 95 -0.25 19.76 3.91
C VAL A 95 -0.51 18.37 3.33
N TYR A 96 -0.68 18.25 2.01
CA TYR A 96 -0.88 16.97 1.34
C TYR A 96 0.33 16.05 1.47
N ALA A 97 1.55 16.59 1.35
CA ALA A 97 2.79 15.83 1.55
C ALA A 97 2.92 15.31 2.99
N ALA A 98 2.71 16.18 3.98
CA ALA A 98 2.79 15.82 5.39
C ALA A 98 1.75 14.75 5.75
N PHE A 99 0.50 14.91 5.31
CA PHE A 99 -0.55 13.94 5.57
C PHE A 99 -0.31 12.61 4.85
N SER A 100 0.15 12.64 3.60
CA SER A 100 0.51 11.43 2.84
C SER A 100 1.63 10.65 3.51
N LEU A 101 2.69 11.33 3.96
CA LEU A 101 3.79 10.70 4.68
C LEU A 101 3.38 10.21 6.06
N LEU A 102 2.53 10.95 6.77
CA LEU A 102 2.01 10.50 8.07
C LEU A 102 1.22 9.19 7.92
N VAL A 103 0.35 9.11 6.93
CA VAL A 103 -0.48 7.90 6.70
C VAL A 103 0.36 6.76 6.16
N SER A 104 1.22 6.99 5.17
CA SER A 104 2.03 5.93 4.57
C SER A 104 3.22 5.54 5.45
N ALA A 105 4.17 6.44 5.68
CA ALA A 105 5.35 6.16 6.49
C ALA A 105 5.01 5.91 7.96
N GLY A 106 4.11 6.71 8.55
CA GLY A 106 3.75 6.59 9.97
C GLY A 106 3.08 5.27 10.30
N LEU A 107 2.12 4.82 9.48
CA LEU A 107 1.46 3.51 9.66
C LEU A 107 2.47 2.37 9.55
N PHE A 108 3.25 2.32 8.47
CA PHE A 108 4.16 1.20 8.21
C PHE A 108 5.32 1.16 9.21
N THR A 109 5.85 2.31 9.59
CA THR A 109 6.87 2.37 10.66
C THR A 109 6.31 1.87 11.99
N SER A 110 5.04 2.16 12.28
CA SER A 110 4.38 1.63 13.49
C SER A 110 4.23 0.11 13.42
N LEU A 111 3.83 -0.43 12.26
CA LEU A 111 3.74 -1.88 12.03
C LEU A 111 5.10 -2.58 12.11
N TYR A 112 6.16 -1.95 11.58
CA TYR A 112 7.54 -2.42 11.70
C TYR A 112 8.00 -2.48 13.16
N LYS A 113 7.75 -1.44 13.95
CA LYS A 113 8.08 -1.42 15.39
C LYS A 113 7.35 -2.52 16.19
N LEU A 114 6.16 -2.91 15.73
CA LEU A 114 5.40 -4.02 16.31
C LEU A 114 5.90 -5.40 15.82
N GLY A 115 6.84 -5.44 14.87
CA GLY A 115 7.39 -6.66 14.28
C GLY A 115 6.43 -7.34 13.31
N LEU A 116 5.47 -6.61 12.74
CA LEU A 116 4.42 -7.14 11.85
C LEU A 116 4.79 -7.06 10.36
N VAL A 117 5.74 -6.18 10.02
CA VAL A 117 6.06 -5.78 8.65
C VAL A 117 7.58 -5.64 8.53
N GLY A 118 8.15 -5.94 7.36
CA GLY A 118 9.58 -5.83 7.10
C GLY A 118 10.05 -4.39 6.92
N ASP A 119 11.36 -4.17 6.97
CA ASP A 119 11.97 -2.86 6.70
C ASP A 119 11.74 -2.41 5.23
N GLY A 120 11.84 -3.34 4.28
CA GLY A 120 11.56 -3.08 2.86
C GLY A 120 10.17 -2.49 2.62
N ASP A 121 9.15 -3.00 3.30
CA ASP A 121 7.76 -2.51 3.20
C ASP A 121 7.64 -1.06 3.67
N VAL A 122 8.39 -0.68 4.71
CA VAL A 122 8.42 0.71 5.23
C VAL A 122 8.97 1.65 4.17
N TYR A 123 10.07 1.29 3.52
CA TYR A 123 10.67 2.10 2.47
C TYR A 123 9.76 2.21 1.24
N VAL A 124 9.05 1.14 0.87
CA VAL A 124 8.05 1.18 -0.21
C VAL A 124 6.89 2.10 0.17
N ALA A 125 6.41 2.05 1.41
CA ALA A 125 5.36 2.94 1.89
C ALA A 125 5.79 4.42 1.88
N ILE A 126 7.00 4.73 2.33
CA ILE A 126 7.57 6.08 2.24
C ILE A 126 7.63 6.54 0.78
N ALA A 127 8.19 5.70 -0.10
CA ALA A 127 8.30 6.00 -1.52
C ALA A 127 6.91 6.23 -2.16
N LEU A 128 5.90 5.45 -1.77
CA LEU A 128 4.51 5.65 -2.21
C LEU A 128 3.94 6.98 -1.71
N GLY A 129 4.17 7.33 -0.44
CA GLY A 129 3.76 8.61 0.14
C GLY A 129 4.37 9.79 -0.62
N LEU A 130 5.65 9.70 -0.97
CA LEU A 130 6.34 10.71 -1.78
C LEU A 130 5.88 10.69 -3.24
N ALA A 131 5.61 9.53 -3.83
CA ALA A 131 5.18 9.41 -5.21
C ALA A 131 3.75 9.88 -5.44
N LEU A 132 2.87 9.67 -4.48
CA LEU A 132 1.42 9.87 -4.60
C LEU A 132 0.87 10.85 -3.56
N PHE A 133 1.60 11.94 -3.27
CA PHE A 133 1.18 12.88 -2.22
C PHE A 133 0.05 13.82 -2.62
N TYR A 134 -0.02 14.25 -3.89
CA TYR A 134 -0.88 15.35 -4.31
C TYR A 134 -2.01 14.88 -5.25
N PRO A 135 -3.23 15.45 -5.13
CA PRO A 135 -4.37 15.08 -5.98
C PRO A 135 -4.21 15.38 -7.49
N SER A 136 -3.11 15.99 -7.95
CA SER A 136 -2.92 16.20 -9.39
C SER A 136 -2.87 14.90 -10.20
N ILE A 137 -2.54 13.79 -9.55
CA ILE A 137 -2.49 12.45 -10.15
C ILE A 137 -3.87 11.94 -10.58
N TYR A 138 -4.97 12.44 -10.01
CA TYR A 138 -6.33 12.06 -10.44
C TYR A 138 -6.65 12.49 -11.88
N ARG A 139 -5.81 13.33 -12.51
CA ARG A 139 -5.93 13.60 -13.95
C ARG A 139 -5.73 12.36 -14.82
N PHE A 140 -5.09 11.32 -14.27
CA PHE A 140 -4.89 10.04 -14.94
C PHE A 140 -5.90 8.97 -14.50
N THR A 141 -6.86 9.31 -13.64
CA THR A 141 -7.88 8.38 -13.15
C THR A 141 -9.15 8.47 -13.98
N LEU A 142 -10.01 7.43 -14.01
CA LEU A 142 -11.28 7.51 -14.77
C LEU A 142 -12.15 8.69 -14.31
N PRO A 143 -12.29 8.97 -12.99
CA PRO A 143 -12.77 10.26 -12.53
C PRO A 143 -11.63 11.28 -12.66
N LEU A 144 -11.85 12.40 -13.34
CA LEU A 144 -10.79 13.41 -13.57
C LEU A 144 -10.58 14.36 -12.39
N GLU A 145 -11.30 14.14 -11.29
CA GLU A 145 -11.27 14.99 -10.09
C GLU A 145 -11.05 14.11 -8.85
N GLY A 146 -10.29 14.64 -7.90
CA GLY A 146 -10.12 14.01 -6.60
C GLY A 146 -9.66 15.01 -5.54
N MET A 147 -9.98 14.69 -4.30
CA MET A 147 -9.79 15.53 -3.12
C MET A 147 -8.82 14.90 -2.13
N LEU A 148 -8.85 13.58 -1.95
CA LEU A 148 -8.03 12.91 -0.96
C LEU A 148 -6.61 12.66 -1.47
N PRO A 149 -5.59 12.64 -0.60
CA PRO A 149 -4.24 12.26 -1.02
C PRO A 149 -4.23 10.86 -1.67
N PRO A 150 -3.72 10.70 -2.90
CA PRO A 150 -3.82 9.42 -3.61
C PRO A 150 -3.11 8.26 -2.92
N SER A 151 -2.01 8.51 -2.20
CA SER A 151 -1.33 7.50 -1.37
C SER A 151 -2.24 6.87 -0.31
N LEU A 152 -3.09 7.66 0.35
CA LEU A 152 -4.06 7.17 1.34
C LEU A 152 -5.08 6.25 0.66
N VAL A 153 -5.60 6.68 -0.49
CA VAL A 153 -6.63 5.94 -1.23
C VAL A 153 -6.05 4.62 -1.74
N ALA A 154 -4.81 4.62 -2.24
CA ALA A 154 -4.11 3.39 -2.63
C ALA A 154 -3.93 2.42 -1.46
N ILE A 155 -3.53 2.90 -0.27
CA ILE A 155 -3.39 2.06 0.93
C ILE A 155 -4.76 1.53 1.38
N PHE A 156 -5.81 2.33 1.31
CA PHE A 156 -7.16 1.90 1.64
C PHE A 156 -7.63 0.79 0.69
N TYR A 157 -7.42 0.93 -0.62
CA TYR A 157 -7.73 -0.12 -1.58
C TYR A 157 -6.85 -1.37 -1.41
N ALA A 158 -5.59 -1.22 -1.01
CA ALA A 158 -4.74 -2.33 -0.63
C ALA A 158 -5.31 -3.11 0.58
N ALA A 159 -5.81 -2.39 1.59
CA ALA A 159 -6.47 -3.01 2.74
C ALA A 159 -7.78 -3.71 2.36
N LEU A 160 -8.57 -3.15 1.45
CA LEU A 160 -9.80 -3.80 0.97
C LEU A 160 -9.51 -5.06 0.16
N THR A 161 -8.51 -5.03 -0.71
CA THR A 161 -8.14 -6.21 -1.52
C THR A 161 -7.58 -7.33 -0.64
N SER A 162 -6.78 -7.01 0.38
CA SER A 162 -6.28 -8.02 1.33
C SER A 162 -7.40 -8.60 2.18
N MET A 163 -8.32 -7.76 2.67
CA MET A 163 -9.51 -8.20 3.39
C MET A 163 -10.41 -9.10 2.54
N PHE A 164 -10.59 -8.79 1.25
CA PHE A 164 -11.32 -9.64 0.32
C PHE A 164 -10.66 -11.02 0.16
N LEU A 165 -9.34 -11.07 0.04
CA LEU A 165 -8.61 -12.34 -0.04
C LEU A 165 -8.73 -13.16 1.25
N MET A 166 -8.70 -12.51 2.41
CA MET A 166 -8.97 -13.16 3.70
C MET A 166 -10.38 -13.76 3.77
N LEU A 167 -11.39 -13.05 3.23
CA LEU A 167 -12.76 -13.57 3.14
C LEU A 167 -12.85 -14.79 2.22
N VAL A 168 -12.21 -14.75 1.05
CA VAL A 168 -12.15 -15.89 0.13
C VAL A 168 -11.46 -17.09 0.81
N ASN A 169 -10.39 -16.85 1.55
CA ASN A 169 -9.72 -17.90 2.32
C ASN A 169 -10.66 -18.48 3.40
N ALA A 170 -11.37 -17.63 4.15
CA ALA A 170 -12.32 -18.06 5.17
C ALA A 170 -13.42 -18.94 4.59
N VAL A 171 -14.03 -18.54 3.47
CA VAL A 171 -15.06 -19.33 2.78
C VAL A 171 -14.49 -20.69 2.35
N ARG A 172 -13.29 -20.73 1.77
CA ARG A 172 -12.64 -21.98 1.35
C ARG A 172 -12.37 -22.90 2.55
N VAL A 173 -11.89 -22.36 3.66
CA VAL A 173 -11.61 -23.12 4.88
C VAL A 173 -12.90 -23.69 5.49
N LEU A 174 -13.95 -22.86 5.59
CA LEU A 174 -15.28 -23.26 6.08
C LEU A 174 -15.98 -24.26 5.15
N ALA A 175 -15.68 -24.27 3.85
CA ALA A 175 -16.24 -25.23 2.91
C ALA A 175 -15.54 -26.60 2.98
N LYS A 176 -14.20 -26.62 2.99
CA LYS A 176 -13.40 -27.86 2.83
C LYS A 176 -12.97 -28.51 4.15
N TYR A 177 -12.77 -27.75 5.22
CA TYR A 177 -12.13 -28.23 6.46
C TYR A 177 -13.04 -28.17 7.69
N ARG A 178 -14.35 -28.39 7.49
CA ARG A 178 -15.35 -28.35 8.57
C ARG A 178 -15.04 -29.28 9.75
N GLY A 179 -14.53 -30.48 9.47
CA GLY A 179 -14.16 -31.46 10.50
C GLY A 179 -12.96 -31.02 11.35
N VAL A 180 -11.98 -30.35 10.74
CA VAL A 180 -10.82 -29.79 11.46
C VAL A 180 -11.24 -28.57 12.29
N LEU A 181 -12.18 -27.77 11.76
CA LEU A 181 -12.77 -26.63 12.48
C LEU A 181 -13.60 -27.06 13.69
N SER A 182 -14.32 -28.19 13.63
CA SER A 182 -15.17 -28.63 14.75
C SER A 182 -14.39 -28.91 16.03
N ALA A 183 -13.11 -29.30 15.91
CA ALA A 183 -12.21 -29.58 17.03
C ALA A 183 -11.70 -28.32 17.77
N LEU A 184 -11.92 -27.12 17.22
CA LEU A 184 -11.49 -25.87 17.83
C LEU A 184 -12.49 -25.34 18.85
N SER A 185 -12.06 -24.43 19.74
CA SER A 185 -13.00 -23.67 20.57
C SER A 185 -13.74 -22.59 19.77
N THR A 186 -14.94 -22.20 20.21
CA THR A 186 -15.87 -21.31 19.48
C THR A 186 -15.24 -20.00 19.00
N LYS A 187 -14.34 -19.40 19.81
CA LYS A 187 -13.59 -18.19 19.42
C LYS A 187 -12.69 -18.40 18.19
N TYR A 188 -11.98 -19.53 18.14
CA TYR A 188 -11.02 -19.83 17.07
C TYR A 188 -11.70 -20.36 15.80
N LYS A 189 -12.90 -20.94 15.91
CA LYS A 189 -13.73 -21.31 14.75
C LYS A 189 -14.08 -20.10 13.87
N ILE A 190 -14.20 -18.92 14.47
CA ILE A 190 -14.55 -17.69 13.76
C ILE A 190 -13.30 -17.03 13.20
N ILE A 191 -12.22 -16.88 13.99
CA ILE A 191 -11.06 -16.06 13.62
C ILE A 191 -10.10 -16.81 12.67
N LEU A 192 -9.81 -18.09 12.94
CA LEU A 192 -8.77 -18.81 12.20
C LEU A 192 -9.01 -18.96 10.69
N PRO A 193 -10.25 -19.15 10.19
CA PRO A 193 -10.50 -19.19 8.75
C PRO A 193 -10.02 -17.96 8.00
N PHE A 194 -10.03 -16.77 8.63
CA PHE A 194 -9.63 -15.53 7.98
C PHE A 194 -8.10 -15.38 7.91
N VAL A 195 -7.40 -15.83 8.94
CA VAL A 195 -5.96 -15.56 9.12
C VAL A 195 -5.10 -16.76 8.70
N SER A 196 -5.66 -17.96 8.66
CA SER A 196 -4.87 -19.18 8.55
C SER A 196 -5.58 -20.29 7.77
N ARG A 197 -4.82 -21.32 7.40
CA ARG A 197 -5.34 -22.53 6.76
C ARG A 197 -4.80 -23.78 7.48
N PRO A 198 -5.61 -24.85 7.58
CA PRO A 198 -5.14 -26.11 8.12
C PRO A 198 -4.29 -26.85 7.07
N VAL A 199 -3.13 -27.35 7.50
CA VAL A 199 -2.20 -28.15 6.68
C VAL A 199 -1.71 -29.32 7.52
N LYS A 200 -1.48 -30.47 6.89
CA LYS A 200 -0.83 -31.61 7.56
C LYS A 200 0.61 -31.28 7.94
N LEU A 201 1.04 -31.78 9.10
CA LEU A 201 2.37 -31.54 9.63
C LEU A 201 3.48 -32.06 8.71
N ARG A 202 3.28 -33.21 8.06
CA ARG A 202 4.20 -33.74 7.02
C ARG A 202 4.49 -32.74 5.90
N GLU A 203 3.47 -32.03 5.41
CA GLU A 203 3.60 -31.09 4.29
C GLU A 203 4.35 -29.83 4.70
N TYR A 204 4.16 -29.41 5.95
CA TYR A 204 4.91 -28.32 6.55
C TYR A 204 6.40 -28.70 6.77
N LEU A 205 6.66 -29.86 7.36
CA LEU A 205 8.02 -30.33 7.69
C LEU A 205 8.88 -30.65 6.45
N ASN A 206 8.25 -31.10 5.37
CA ASN A 206 8.90 -31.38 4.08
C ASN A 206 9.30 -30.10 3.33
N GLY A 207 9.06 -28.91 3.89
CA GLY A 207 9.50 -27.64 3.31
C GLY A 207 8.68 -27.19 2.10
N VAL A 208 7.52 -27.81 1.83
CA VAL A 208 6.58 -27.37 0.78
C VAL A 208 6.01 -25.99 1.11
N LEU A 209 6.04 -25.59 2.40
CA LEU A 209 5.48 -24.35 2.93
C LEU A 209 6.51 -23.45 3.61
N LYS A 210 7.67 -23.23 2.97
CA LYS A 210 8.78 -22.39 3.50
C LYS A 210 8.39 -21.00 4.02
N HIS A 211 7.26 -20.44 3.60
CA HIS A 211 6.82 -19.08 3.95
C HIS A 211 5.48 -19.04 4.72
N HIS A 212 5.13 -20.11 5.42
CA HIS A 212 3.94 -20.15 6.26
C HIS A 212 4.35 -20.22 7.71
N PHE A 213 3.73 -19.41 8.56
CA PHE A 213 4.04 -19.37 9.99
C PHE A 213 2.99 -20.17 10.76
N PRO A 214 3.39 -21.12 11.63
CA PRO A 214 2.43 -21.83 12.47
C PRO A 214 1.78 -20.85 13.44
N VAL A 215 0.45 -20.88 13.47
CA VAL A 215 -0.38 -20.03 14.34
C VAL A 215 -0.59 -20.71 15.70
N GLN A 216 -0.15 -21.95 15.84
CA GLN A 216 -0.26 -22.77 17.03
C GLN A 216 1.12 -22.99 17.65
N GLU A 217 1.26 -22.57 18.91
CA GLU A 217 2.35 -22.96 19.78
C GLU A 217 1.89 -24.17 20.61
N PHE A 218 2.68 -25.23 20.56
CA PHE A 218 2.45 -26.44 21.36
C PHE A 218 3.38 -26.38 22.57
N THR A 219 2.81 -26.19 23.76
CA THR A 219 3.54 -26.28 25.02
C THR A 219 3.20 -27.61 25.68
N VAL A 220 4.22 -28.43 25.94
CA VAL A 220 4.05 -29.70 26.66
C VAL A 220 4.06 -29.38 28.16
N SER A 221 2.94 -29.64 28.84
CA SER A 221 2.86 -29.52 30.31
C SER A 221 2.48 -30.89 30.88
N GLY A 222 3.50 -31.71 31.20
CA GLY A 222 3.29 -33.09 31.64
C GLY A 222 2.82 -34.00 30.50
N THR A 223 1.65 -34.63 30.64
CA THR A 223 1.01 -35.50 29.63
C THR A 223 0.03 -34.79 28.71
N GLU A 224 -0.30 -33.52 28.97
CA GLU A 224 -1.22 -32.73 28.15
C GLU A 224 -0.48 -31.75 27.23
N VAL A 225 -0.89 -31.74 25.96
CA VAL A 225 -0.39 -30.79 24.96
C VAL A 225 -1.30 -29.56 24.99
N LEU A 226 -0.81 -28.46 25.55
CA LEU A 226 -1.53 -27.19 25.56
C LEU A 226 -1.25 -26.45 24.26
N VAL A 227 -2.33 -26.17 23.52
CA VAL A 227 -2.27 -25.42 22.25
C VAL A 227 -2.59 -23.96 22.53
N ARG A 228 -1.60 -23.08 22.39
CA ARG A 228 -1.80 -21.62 22.39
C ARG A 228 -1.83 -21.11 20.96
N TYR A 229 -2.78 -20.22 20.67
CA TYR A 229 -2.93 -19.63 19.35
C TYR A 229 -2.28 -18.26 19.32
N ARG A 230 -1.18 -18.12 18.59
CA ARG A 230 -0.49 -16.85 18.38
C ARG A 230 -0.88 -16.29 17.01
N LEU A 231 -1.90 -15.44 17.01
CA LEU A 231 -2.43 -14.83 15.78
C LEU A 231 -1.46 -13.82 15.14
N LEU A 232 -0.47 -13.34 15.90
CA LEU A 232 0.59 -12.43 15.46
C LEU A 232 1.93 -13.13 15.67
N ALA A 233 2.32 -13.99 14.72
CA ALA A 233 3.65 -14.60 14.71
C ALA A 233 4.68 -13.55 14.28
N ARG A 234 5.79 -13.46 15.02
CA ARG A 234 6.95 -12.64 14.59
C ARG A 234 7.74 -13.41 13.55
N ILE A 235 8.32 -12.68 12.60
CA ILE A 235 9.03 -13.23 11.42
C ILE A 235 10.26 -14.08 11.81
N ASP A 236 10.81 -13.92 13.01
CA ASP A 236 12.13 -14.43 13.42
C ASP A 236 12.13 -15.71 14.28
N GLU A 237 11.00 -16.42 14.41
CA GLU A 237 10.97 -17.65 15.23
C GLU A 237 11.09 -18.91 14.38
N ASP A 238 12.19 -19.67 14.55
CA ASP A 238 12.37 -21.02 13.97
C ASP A 238 11.45 -22.05 14.66
N GLN A 239 10.16 -21.96 14.34
CA GLN A 239 9.11 -22.83 14.85
C GLN A 239 9.15 -24.22 14.21
N ALA A 240 9.82 -24.38 13.07
CA ALA A 240 9.90 -25.66 12.36
C ALA A 240 10.76 -26.68 13.11
N SER A 241 11.88 -26.24 13.70
CA SER A 241 12.73 -27.13 14.50
C SER A 241 12.06 -27.60 15.79
N VAL A 242 11.22 -26.77 16.41
CA VAL A 242 10.41 -27.12 17.58
C VAL A 242 9.37 -28.18 17.23
N LEU A 243 8.65 -27.99 16.13
CA LEU A 243 7.64 -28.95 15.67
C LEU A 243 8.25 -30.30 15.28
N ARG A 244 9.45 -30.34 14.68
CA ARG A 244 10.17 -31.59 14.40
C ARG A 244 10.47 -32.36 15.68
N LYS A 245 10.99 -31.69 16.72
CA LYS A 245 11.26 -32.32 18.01
C LYS A 245 10.02 -32.96 18.62
N LEU A 246 8.85 -32.33 18.49
CA LEU A 246 7.58 -32.87 19.01
C LEU A 246 7.10 -34.09 18.23
N VAL A 247 7.37 -34.17 16.93
CA VAL A 247 7.11 -35.38 16.12
C VAL A 247 8.06 -36.50 16.49
N ASP A 248 9.36 -36.20 16.61
CA ASP A 248 10.39 -37.17 16.98
C ASP A 248 10.13 -37.78 18.37
N GLN A 249 9.56 -36.98 19.29
CA GLN A 249 9.14 -37.41 20.63
C GLN A 249 7.81 -38.19 20.64
N GLY A 250 7.15 -38.37 19.49
CA GLY A 250 5.87 -39.07 19.37
C GLY A 250 4.67 -38.30 19.95
N VAL A 251 4.85 -37.04 20.31
CA VAL A 251 3.78 -36.18 20.88
C VAL A 251 2.78 -35.77 19.80
N LEU A 252 3.27 -35.57 18.57
CA LEU A 252 2.45 -35.22 17.40
C LEU A 252 2.66 -36.24 16.28
N SER A 253 1.57 -36.65 15.63
CA SER A 253 1.65 -37.44 14.40
C SER A 253 1.87 -36.53 13.18
N GLU A 254 2.61 -37.00 12.19
CA GLU A 254 2.78 -36.33 10.90
C GLU A 254 1.46 -36.06 10.14
N GLU A 255 0.41 -36.83 10.44
CA GLU A 255 -0.94 -36.68 9.86
C GLU A 255 -1.79 -35.62 10.58
N THR A 256 -1.27 -35.04 11.67
CA THR A 256 -1.95 -33.99 12.44
C THR A 256 -2.10 -32.73 11.59
N TYR A 257 -3.28 -32.13 11.62
CA TYR A 257 -3.50 -30.82 11.03
C TYR A 257 -3.00 -29.73 11.97
N ILE A 258 -2.11 -28.88 11.46
CA ILE A 258 -1.70 -27.64 12.11
C ILE A 258 -2.25 -26.44 11.35
N TRP A 259 -2.52 -25.36 12.06
CA TRP A 259 -2.96 -24.10 11.46
C TRP A 259 -1.76 -23.24 11.12
N VAL A 260 -1.63 -22.87 9.85
CA VAL A 260 -0.54 -22.03 9.36
C VAL A 260 -1.10 -20.77 8.71
N SER A 261 -0.49 -19.63 9.03
CA SER A 261 -0.79 -18.33 8.44
C SER A 261 0.08 -18.15 7.19
N PRO A 262 -0.51 -18.00 6.00
CA PRO A 262 0.25 -17.51 4.86
C PRO A 262 0.62 -16.05 5.12
N GLY A 263 1.90 -15.69 4.96
CA GLY A 263 2.29 -14.28 4.95
C GLY A 263 1.48 -13.53 3.88
N ILE A 264 0.80 -12.45 4.25
CA ILE A 264 0.04 -11.64 3.29
C ILE A 264 1.05 -10.89 2.43
N PRO A 265 1.08 -11.08 1.10
CA PRO A 265 1.95 -10.32 0.21
C PRO A 265 1.43 -8.89 0.12
N PHE A 266 1.79 -8.04 1.07
CA PHE A 266 1.16 -6.73 1.18
C PHE A 266 1.53 -5.82 -0.01
N ILE A 267 2.74 -5.93 -0.56
CA ILE A 267 3.15 -5.14 -1.72
C ILE A 267 2.33 -5.50 -2.96
N PHE A 268 1.96 -6.78 -3.11
CA PHE A 268 1.00 -7.17 -4.14
C PHE A 268 -0.35 -6.47 -3.98
N HIS A 269 -0.88 -6.39 -2.76
CA HIS A 269 -2.14 -5.68 -2.51
C HIS A 269 -1.99 -4.17 -2.69
N LEU A 270 -0.82 -3.62 -2.37
CA LEU A 270 -0.49 -2.21 -2.62
C LEU A 270 -0.49 -1.90 -4.12
N PHE A 271 0.07 -2.79 -4.93
CA PHE A 271 0.02 -2.69 -6.39
C PHE A 271 -1.43 -2.71 -6.90
N LEU A 272 -2.26 -3.66 -6.44
CA LEU A 272 -3.68 -3.68 -6.76
C LEU A 272 -4.40 -2.40 -6.30
N GLY A 273 -4.03 -1.87 -5.14
CA GLY A 273 -4.56 -0.62 -4.62
C GLY A 273 -4.27 0.58 -5.52
N VAL A 274 -3.06 0.66 -6.08
CA VAL A 274 -2.70 1.69 -7.08
C VAL A 274 -3.47 1.48 -8.38
N LEU A 275 -3.66 0.24 -8.85
CA LEU A 275 -4.49 -0.01 -10.04
C LEU A 275 -5.94 0.42 -9.80
N LEU A 276 -6.51 0.10 -8.65
CA LEU A 276 -7.86 0.52 -8.28
C LEU A 276 -7.97 2.03 -8.13
N LEU A 277 -6.95 2.70 -7.59
CA LEU A 277 -6.88 4.16 -7.57
C LEU A 277 -6.96 4.73 -8.98
N LEU A 278 -6.18 4.20 -9.93
CA LEU A 278 -6.20 4.63 -11.34
C LEU A 278 -7.55 4.42 -12.01
N VAL A 279 -8.31 3.40 -11.61
CA VAL A 279 -9.64 3.12 -12.18
C VAL A 279 -10.74 3.91 -11.48
N LEU A 280 -10.73 4.00 -10.15
CA LEU A 280 -11.87 4.48 -9.35
C LEU A 280 -11.66 5.88 -8.77
N GLY A 281 -10.44 6.41 -8.79
CA GLY A 281 -10.09 7.63 -8.08
C GLY A 281 -10.37 7.50 -6.58
N ASP A 282 -10.76 8.61 -5.95
CA ASP A 282 -11.21 8.65 -4.56
C ASP A 282 -12.74 8.71 -4.40
N VAL A 283 -13.47 8.70 -5.52
CA VAL A 283 -14.93 8.87 -5.57
C VAL A 283 -15.69 7.94 -4.61
N PRO A 284 -15.41 6.61 -4.55
CA PRO A 284 -16.12 5.73 -3.64
C PRO A 284 -15.91 6.11 -2.17
N LEU A 285 -14.71 6.56 -1.82
CA LEU A 285 -14.34 6.90 -0.44
C LEU A 285 -14.95 8.24 -0.05
N VAL A 286 -14.86 9.25 -0.92
CA VAL A 286 -15.48 10.56 -0.69
C VAL A 286 -17.00 10.42 -0.54
N HIS A 287 -17.65 9.61 -1.39
CA HIS A 287 -19.08 9.34 -1.28
C HIS A 287 -19.46 8.67 0.04
N LEU A 288 -18.66 7.70 0.50
CA LEU A 288 -18.87 7.04 1.79
C LEU A 288 -18.75 8.04 2.94
N LEU A 289 -17.71 8.89 2.92
CA LEU A 289 -17.49 9.92 3.94
C LEU A 289 -18.64 10.93 3.95
N MET A 290 -19.04 11.46 2.79
CA MET A 290 -20.17 12.38 2.71
C MET A 290 -21.45 11.75 3.29
N LYS A 291 -21.75 10.49 2.97
CA LYS A 291 -22.90 9.80 3.57
C LYS A 291 -22.79 9.61 5.08
N LEU A 292 -21.59 9.38 5.60
CA LEU A 292 -21.36 9.19 7.04
C LEU A 292 -21.60 10.50 7.80
N PHE A 293 -21.09 11.62 7.29
CA PHE A 293 -21.18 12.95 7.91
C PHE A 293 -22.49 13.69 7.61
N SER A 294 -23.26 13.25 6.60
CA SER A 294 -24.58 13.83 6.30
C SER A 294 -25.74 13.16 7.07
N ARG A 295 -25.45 12.20 7.95
CA ARG A 295 -26.47 11.64 8.85
C ARG A 295 -26.55 12.52 10.10
N PRO A 296 -27.74 13.07 10.42
CA PRO A 296 -27.94 13.91 11.61
C PRO A 296 -27.77 13.12 12.91
#